data_AF-A0A7Y0FJZ2-F1
#
_entry.id   AF-A0A7Y0FJZ2-F1
#
_cell.length_a   1.000
_cell.length_b   1.000
_cell.length_c   1.000
_cell.angle_alpha   90.00
_cell.angle_beta   90.00
_cell.angle_gamma   90.00
#
_symmetry.space_group_name_H-M   'P 1'
#
loop_
_entity.id
_entity.type
_entity.pdbx_description
1 polymer ?
#
loop_
_entity_poly.entity_id
_entity_poly.type
_entity_poly.pdbx_seq_one_letter_code
_entity_poly.pdbx_strand_id
1 'polypeptide(L)'
;MKYPDQDNYSENISSNIDIEFWAVSYINIPSDLLGINIREVNEEMLPKEISRELLRFDMKIFELKSEESNYYIIAGGILIGKNKWINQDRIFSYSSNLKHDVILFQSN
;
A
#
# COMPACT_ATOMS: atom_id res chain seq x y z
N MET A 1 -8.93 21.57 -2.30
CA MET A 1 -8.35 21.24 -3.62
C MET A 1 -6.85 21.36 -3.48
N LYS A 2 -6.15 20.21 -3.42
CA LYS A 2 -5.56 19.50 -4.57
C LYS A 2 -4.45 20.36 -5.18
N TYR A 3 -3.27 19.76 -5.25
CA TYR A 3 -2.06 20.24 -5.91
C TYR A 3 -2.35 21.17 -7.09
N PRO A 4 -1.52 22.22 -7.32
CA PRO A 4 -1.71 23.11 -8.45
C PRO A 4 -1.85 22.29 -9.73
N ASP A 5 -2.85 22.63 -10.54
CA ASP A 5 -3.02 22.05 -11.87
C ASP A 5 -1.67 22.15 -12.58
N GLN A 6 -1.02 21.01 -12.79
CA GLN A 6 0.21 21.01 -13.55
C GLN A 6 -0.21 21.27 -14.99
N ASP A 7 0.22 22.41 -15.55
CA ASP A 7 -0.08 22.86 -16.91
C ASP A 7 0.27 21.83 -18.01
N ASN A 8 0.97 20.74 -17.66
CA ASN A 8 1.34 19.64 -18.55
C ASN A 8 0.62 18.31 -18.26
N TYR A 9 -0.40 18.28 -17.38
CA TYR A 9 -1.17 17.07 -17.13
C TYR A 9 -1.94 16.65 -18.40
N SER A 10 -1.64 15.45 -18.90
CA SER A 10 -2.36 14.78 -19.97
C SER A 10 -2.73 13.39 -19.51
N GLU A 11 -3.92 12.90 -19.86
CA GLU A 11 -4.29 11.50 -19.65
C GLU A 11 -3.25 10.53 -20.24
N ASN A 12 -2.53 10.94 -21.29
CA ASN A 12 -1.44 10.17 -21.92
C ASN A 12 -0.18 10.02 -21.05
N ILE A 13 -0.04 10.82 -19.99
CA ILE A 13 1.04 10.71 -18.99
C ILE A 13 0.54 10.26 -17.62
N SER A 14 -0.76 9.94 -17.50
CA SER A 14 -1.33 9.41 -16.28
C SER A 14 -0.75 8.03 -15.95
N SER A 15 -0.61 7.76 -14.66
CA SER A 15 -0.15 6.47 -14.14
C SER A 15 -0.86 6.21 -12.82
N ASN A 16 -1.22 4.96 -12.59
CA ASN A 16 -1.62 4.47 -11.28
C ASN A 16 -0.39 4.31 -10.39
N ILE A 17 -0.62 4.47 -9.09
CA ILE A 17 0.34 4.09 -8.05
C ILE A 17 -0.15 2.77 -7.47
N ASP A 18 0.64 1.73 -7.67
CA ASP A 18 0.40 0.41 -7.09
C ASP A 18 1.19 0.33 -5.78
N ILE A 19 0.54 -0.15 -4.72
CA ILE A 19 1.15 -0.35 -3.40
C ILE A 19 0.97 -1.81 -3.01
N GLU A 20 2.09 -2.49 -2.81
CA GLU A 20 2.14 -3.93 -2.57
C GLU A 20 2.78 -4.26 -1.24
N PHE A 21 2.16 -5.18 -0.52
CA PHE A 21 2.70 -5.75 0.71
C PHE A 21 3.07 -7.22 0.46
N TRP A 22 4.29 -7.62 0.83
CA TRP A 22 4.71 -9.02 0.73
C TRP A 22 4.80 -9.67 2.10
N ALA A 23 4.66 -11.01 2.11
CA ALA A 23 4.68 -11.82 3.33
C ALA A 23 3.69 -11.29 4.39
N VAL A 24 2.45 -11.02 3.98
CA VAL A 24 1.40 -10.44 4.84
C VAL A 24 0.98 -11.47 5.90
N SER A 25 1.04 -11.08 7.18
CA SER A 25 0.53 -11.88 8.31
C SER A 25 -0.81 -11.35 8.84
N TYR A 26 -1.14 -10.09 8.56
CA TYR A 26 -2.40 -9.46 8.98
C TYR A 26 -2.80 -8.31 8.05
N ILE A 27 -4.12 -8.18 7.82
CA ILE A 27 -4.72 -7.10 7.04
C ILE A 27 -6.13 -6.80 7.58
N ASN A 28 -6.44 -5.54 7.83
CA ASN A 28 -7.78 -5.10 8.25
C ASN A 28 -8.27 -3.84 7.53
N ILE A 29 -7.99 -3.72 6.24
CA ILE A 29 -8.42 -2.58 5.42
C ILE A 29 -9.75 -2.87 4.71
N PRO A 30 -10.60 -1.86 4.44
CA PRO A 30 -11.71 -1.99 3.51
C PRO A 30 -11.21 -2.09 2.05
N SER A 31 -12.11 -2.42 1.12
CA SER A 31 -11.80 -2.48 -0.31
C SER A 31 -11.42 -1.11 -0.88
N ASP A 32 -11.97 -0.04 -0.31
CA ASP A 32 -11.84 1.32 -0.81
C ASP A 32 -11.46 2.26 0.35
N LEU A 33 -10.43 3.07 0.13
CA LEU A 33 -9.97 4.08 1.07
C LEU A 33 -9.73 5.40 0.35
N LEU A 34 -10.22 6.49 0.93
CA LEU A 34 -9.97 7.84 0.44
C LEU A 34 -8.92 8.52 1.32
N GLY A 35 -8.03 9.30 0.68
CA GLY A 35 -7.05 10.13 1.37
C GLY A 35 -6.08 9.35 2.26
N ILE A 36 -5.43 8.32 1.73
CA ILE A 36 -4.55 7.46 2.52
C ILE A 36 -3.19 8.11 2.83
N ASN A 37 -2.75 7.98 4.06
CA ASN A 37 -1.36 8.15 4.48
C ASN A 37 -0.84 6.82 5.02
N ILE A 38 0.28 6.35 4.50
CA ILE A 38 0.91 5.09 4.92
C ILE A 38 2.22 5.42 5.64
N ARG A 39 2.42 4.82 6.80
CA ARG A 39 3.69 4.87 7.52
C ARG A 39 4.01 3.56 8.21
N GLU A 40 5.29 3.26 8.31
CA GLU A 40 5.77 2.21 9.20
C GLU A 40 5.71 2.73 10.65
N VAL A 41 5.23 1.89 11.58
CA VAL A 41 5.09 2.23 13.00
C VAL A 41 5.70 1.16 13.89
N ASN A 42 6.01 1.53 15.13
CA ASN A 42 6.59 0.61 16.11
C ASN A 42 5.49 -0.24 16.76
N GLU A 43 5.90 -1.34 17.39
CA GLU A 43 5.02 -2.27 18.11
C GLU A 43 4.15 -1.60 19.20
N GLU A 44 4.65 -0.54 19.82
CA GLU A 44 3.90 0.23 20.83
C GLU A 44 2.64 0.89 20.28
N MET A 45 2.58 1.11 18.96
CA MET A 45 1.45 1.72 18.27
C MET A 45 0.42 0.69 17.78
N LEU A 46 0.72 -0.62 17.93
CA LEU A 46 -0.18 -1.67 17.51
C LEU A 46 -1.38 -1.76 18.48
N PRO A 47 -2.63 -1.76 17.98
CA PRO A 47 -3.82 -1.99 18.80
C PRO A 47 -3.71 -3.27 19.65
N LYS A 48 -4.16 -3.21 20.90
CA LYS A 48 -4.02 -4.31 21.88
C LYS A 48 -4.75 -5.58 21.47
N GLU A 49 -5.73 -5.46 20.58
CA GLU A 49 -6.54 -6.55 20.04
C GLU A 49 -5.76 -7.36 18.98
N ILE A 50 -4.71 -6.78 18.39
CA ILE A 50 -3.87 -7.46 17.40
C ILE A 50 -2.74 -8.19 18.11
N SER A 51 -2.64 -9.50 17.86
CA SER A 51 -1.63 -10.35 18.49
C SER A 51 -0.21 -9.97 18.05
N ARG A 52 0.66 -9.72 19.02
CA ARG A 52 2.10 -9.47 18.79
C ARG A 52 2.84 -10.66 18.21
N GLU A 53 2.28 -11.86 18.30
CA GLU A 53 2.83 -13.06 17.65
C GLU A 53 2.89 -12.92 16.11
N LEU A 54 2.11 -11.99 15.54
CA LEU A 54 2.13 -11.66 14.11
C LEU A 54 3.39 -10.88 13.69
N LEU A 55 4.16 -10.37 14.66
CA LEU A 55 5.41 -9.63 14.45
C LEU A 55 6.65 -10.54 14.38
N ARG A 56 6.49 -11.87 14.50
CA ARG A 56 7.59 -12.83 14.34
C ARG A 56 8.22 -12.72 12.95
N PHE A 57 9.49 -13.09 12.83
CA PHE A 57 10.25 -13.07 11.57
C PHE A 57 10.45 -11.67 10.97
N ASP A 58 10.75 -10.69 11.82
CA ASP A 58 11.07 -9.31 11.44
C ASP A 58 9.97 -8.62 10.62
N MET A 59 8.72 -8.99 10.88
CA MET A 59 7.54 -8.37 10.25
C MET A 59 7.38 -6.93 10.72
N LYS A 60 6.97 -6.07 9.78
CA LYS A 60 6.79 -4.64 9.99
C LYS A 60 5.32 -4.29 10.12
N ILE A 61 5.03 -3.21 10.83
CA ILE A 61 3.66 -2.71 11.02
C ILE A 61 3.50 -1.48 10.13
N PHE A 62 2.55 -1.54 9.21
CA PHE A 62 2.16 -0.42 8.38
C PHE A 62 0.81 0.11 8.86
N GLU A 63 0.79 1.35 9.34
CA GLU A 63 -0.45 2.06 9.63
C GLU A 63 -0.90 2.79 8.37
N LEU A 64 -2.14 2.51 7.96
CA LEU A 64 -2.84 3.21 6.89
C LEU A 64 -3.89 4.11 7.55
N LYS A 65 -3.60 5.41 7.57
CA LYS A 65 -4.53 6.42 8.06
C LYS A 65 -5.36 6.97 6.90
N SER A 66 -6.67 6.81 6.99
CA SER A 66 -7.65 7.47 6.12
C SER A 66 -8.35 8.60 6.87
N GLU A 67 -9.18 9.38 6.20
CA GLU A 67 -9.98 10.44 6.82
C GLU A 67 -10.90 9.90 7.93
N GLU A 68 -11.37 8.67 7.79
CA GLU A 68 -12.39 8.07 8.66
C GLU A 68 -11.83 7.18 9.78
N SER A 69 -10.66 6.56 9.57
CA SER A 69 -10.13 5.51 10.47
C SER A 69 -8.65 5.21 10.24
N ASN A 70 -8.05 4.53 11.22
CA ASN A 70 -6.72 3.94 11.11
C ASN A 70 -6.84 2.43 10.89
N TYR A 71 -6.05 1.91 9.96
CA TYR A 71 -5.95 0.50 9.64
C TYR A 71 -4.50 0.04 9.75
N TYR A 72 -4.31 -1.26 9.88
CA TYR A 72 -3.02 -1.88 10.14
C TYR A 72 -2.80 -3.06 9.21
N ILE A 73 -1.64 -3.09 8.59
CA ILE A 73 -1.13 -4.24 7.84
C ILE A 73 0.15 -4.68 8.52
N ILE A 74 0.27 -5.98 8.78
CA ILE A 74 1.52 -6.58 9.23
C ILE A 74 2.07 -7.39 8.06
N ALA A 75 3.26 -7.02 7.61
CA ALA A 75 3.86 -7.57 6.41
C ALA A 75 5.40 -7.53 6.48
N GLY A 76 6.07 -8.35 5.68
CA GLY A 76 7.53 -8.35 5.58
C GLY A 76 8.07 -7.07 4.94
N GLY A 77 7.25 -6.38 4.15
CA GLY A 77 7.59 -5.07 3.60
C GLY A 77 6.61 -4.54 2.57
N ILE A 78 6.96 -3.41 1.97
CA ILE A 78 6.14 -2.64 1.04
C ILE A 78 6.90 -2.26 -0.25
N LEU A 79 6.25 -2.39 -1.40
CA LEU A 79 6.72 -1.94 -2.72
C LEU A 79 5.74 -0.91 -3.25
N ILE A 80 6.27 0.18 -3.78
CA ILE A 80 5.48 1.23 -4.43
C ILE A 80 5.96 1.36 -5.87
N GLY A 81 5.04 1.17 -6.81
CA GLY A 81 5.31 1.21 -8.23
C GLY A 81 4.40 2.17 -9.00
N LYS A 82 4.85 2.59 -10.17
CA LYS A 82 4.03 3.26 -11.18
C LYS A 82 3.64 2.28 -12.26
N ASN A 83 2.44 2.46 -12.76
CA ASN A 83 1.86 1.59 -13.74
C ASN A 83 0.92 2.37 -14.68
N LYS A 84 1.10 2.26 -15.99
CA LYS A 84 0.30 2.95 -17.02
C LYS A 84 -0.88 2.12 -17.55
N TRP A 85 -1.10 0.92 -17.04
CA TRP A 85 -2.07 0.01 -17.63
C TRP A 85 -3.51 0.50 -17.40
N ILE A 86 -4.22 0.70 -18.50
CA ILE A 86 -5.55 1.34 -18.58
C ILE A 86 -6.68 0.41 -18.10
N ASN A 87 -6.48 -0.90 -18.11
CA ASN A 87 -7.53 -1.82 -17.70
C ASN A 87 -6.95 -3.21 -17.48
N GLN A 88 -7.05 -3.71 -16.26
CA GLN A 88 -7.33 -5.10 -15.94
C GLN A 88 -7.34 -5.18 -14.41
N ASP A 89 -8.46 -5.61 -13.88
CA ASP A 89 -8.61 -6.01 -12.49
C ASP A 89 -7.55 -7.09 -12.17
N ARG A 90 -6.39 -6.67 -11.65
CA ARG A 90 -5.20 -7.53 -11.50
C ARG A 90 -5.28 -8.46 -10.28
N ILE A 91 -6.35 -8.33 -9.49
CA ILE A 91 -6.56 -9.08 -8.24
C ILE A 91 -6.66 -10.60 -8.49
N PHE A 92 -6.86 -11.05 -9.73
CA PHE A 92 -7.11 -12.47 -10.05
C PHE A 92 -5.97 -13.21 -10.77
N SER A 93 -4.80 -12.62 -10.97
CA SER A 93 -3.62 -13.32 -11.53
C SER A 93 -2.77 -13.93 -10.41
N TYR A 94 -3.22 -15.05 -9.85
CA TYR A 94 -2.57 -15.79 -8.75
C TYR A 94 -1.09 -16.17 -8.99
N SER A 95 -0.60 -16.07 -10.23
CA SER A 95 0.76 -16.47 -10.62
C SER A 95 1.67 -15.32 -11.06
N SER A 96 1.21 -14.06 -11.05
CA SER A 96 2.06 -12.93 -11.42
C SER A 96 2.27 -12.00 -10.25
N ASN A 97 3.52 -11.89 -9.78
CA ASN A 97 3.96 -10.65 -9.16
C ASN A 97 3.49 -9.50 -10.05
N LEU A 98 2.82 -8.52 -9.46
CA LEU A 98 2.34 -7.35 -10.18
C LEU A 98 3.55 -6.72 -10.90
N LYS A 99 3.40 -6.53 -12.21
CA LYS A 99 4.44 -5.93 -13.04
C LYS A 99 4.29 -4.42 -12.98
N HIS A 100 5.31 -3.77 -12.46
CA HIS A 100 5.46 -2.32 -12.41
C HIS A 100 6.24 -1.83 -13.61
N ASP A 101 5.80 -0.71 -14.19
CA ASP A 101 6.59 -0.04 -15.23
C ASP A 101 7.82 0.63 -14.60
N VAL A 102 7.67 1.14 -13.37
CA VAL A 102 8.75 1.78 -12.58
C VAL A 102 8.54 1.47 -11.10
N ILE A 103 9.59 0.99 -10.41
CA ILE A 103 9.60 0.91 -8.95
C ILE A 103 10.04 2.27 -8.40
N LEU A 104 9.21 2.86 -7.54
CA LEU A 104 9.52 4.11 -6.84
C LEU A 104 10.20 3.86 -5.50
N PHE A 105 9.79 2.80 -4.82
CA PHE A 105 10.28 2.46 -3.49
C PHE A 105 10.09 0.96 -3.24
N GLN A 106 11.03 0.38 -2.50
CA GLN A 106 10.92 -0.96 -1.95
C GLN A 106 11.60 -0.96 -0.59
N SER A 107 10.90 -1.41 0.45
CA SER A 107 11.54 -1.61 1.75
C SER A 107 12.49 -2.80 1.69
N ASN A 108 13.64 -2.71 2.36
CA ASN A 108 14.56 -3.84 2.54
C ASN A 108 13.98 -4.92 3.44
#